data_AF-A0A976KWI2-F1
#
_entry.id   AF-A0A976KWI2-F1
#
_cell.length_a   1.000
_cell.length_b   1.000
_cell.length_c   1.000
_cell.angle_alpha   90.00
_cell.angle_beta   90.00
_cell.angle_gamma   90.00
#
_symmetry.space_group_name_H-M   'P 1'
#
loop_
_entity.id
_entity.type
_entity.pdbx_description
1 polymer ?
#
loop_
_entity_poly.entity_id
_entity_poly.type
_entity_poly.pdbx_seq_one_letter_code
_entity_poly.pdbx_strand_id
1 'polypeptide(L)'
;TQGIDIRPGGEAMSRLMLTMLGAVAEFERDLISERTRLGLHKARQDGKRLGRPQVPRPSATKVRALRRRGHTWADVANELSCSVWAARQAENQPVKKGGRNTPSKRRSKTPSAAS
;
A
#
# COMPACT_ATOMS: atom_id res chain seq x y z
N THR A 1 9.36 -49.97 -9.98
CA THR A 1 8.55 -48.81 -9.56
C THR A 1 7.78 -48.33 -10.78
N GLN A 2 6.45 -48.28 -10.72
CA GLN A 2 5.62 -47.80 -11.84
C GLN A 2 5.86 -46.29 -11.98
N GLY A 3 6.87 -45.91 -12.76
CA GLY A 3 7.26 -44.52 -12.96
C GLY A 3 6.15 -43.79 -13.70
N ILE A 4 5.58 -42.79 -13.05
CA ILE A 4 4.60 -41.89 -13.69
C ILE A 4 5.37 -41.10 -14.75
N ASP A 5 5.21 -41.47 -16.02
CA ASP A 5 5.80 -40.74 -17.14
C ASP A 5 4.92 -39.52 -17.48
N ILE A 6 5.47 -38.32 -17.31
CA ILE A 6 4.87 -37.01 -17.59
C ILE A 6 5.29 -36.45 -18.96
N ARG A 7 5.98 -37.24 -19.79
CA ARG A 7 6.35 -36.83 -21.15
C ARG A 7 5.10 -36.51 -22.00
N PRO A 8 5.19 -35.47 -22.87
CA PRO A 8 4.11 -35.15 -23.79
C PRO A 8 3.97 -36.29 -24.81
N GLY A 9 2.94 -37.12 -24.61
CA GLY A 9 2.70 -38.38 -25.33
C GLY A 9 2.21 -39.53 -24.44
N GLY A 10 2.26 -39.39 -23.11
CA GLY A 10 1.88 -40.43 -22.16
C GLY A 10 0.39 -40.52 -21.81
N GLU A 11 -0.05 -41.76 -21.60
CA GLU A 11 -1.33 -42.29 -21.10
C GLU A 11 -2.29 -41.32 -20.37
N ALA A 12 -3.61 -41.46 -20.61
CA ALA A 12 -4.67 -40.61 -20.05
C ALA A 12 -4.58 -40.34 -18.53
N MET A 13 -3.98 -41.25 -17.77
CA MET A 13 -3.75 -41.12 -16.33
C MET A 13 -2.76 -39.99 -15.99
N SER A 14 -1.66 -39.83 -16.73
CA SER A 14 -0.67 -38.78 -16.46
C SER A 14 -1.26 -37.39 -16.70
N ARG A 15 -2.09 -37.25 -17.74
CA ARG A 15 -2.83 -36.02 -18.05
C ARG A 15 -3.86 -35.68 -16.97
N LEU A 16 -4.58 -36.67 -16.47
CA LEU A 16 -5.52 -36.50 -15.36
C LEU A 16 -4.79 -36.00 -14.10
N MET A 17 -3.70 -36.67 -13.72
CA MET A 17 -2.88 -36.29 -12.56
C MET A 17 -2.33 -34.87 -12.70
N LEU A 18 -1.80 -34.51 -13.87
CA LEU A 18 -1.31 -33.16 -14.14
C LEU A 18 -2.42 -32.11 -13.99
N THR A 19 -3.62 -32.42 -14.48
CA THR A 19 -4.78 -31.52 -14.40
C THR A 19 -5.23 -31.34 -12.95
N MET A 20 -5.28 -32.44 -12.18
CA MET A 20 -5.61 -32.40 -10.76
C MET A 20 -4.58 -31.59 -9.97
N LEU A 21 -3.28 -31.78 -10.22
CA LEU A 21 -2.22 -31.00 -9.59
C LEU A 21 -2.31 -29.51 -9.94
N GLY A 22 -2.64 -29.19 -11.20
CA GLY A 22 -2.91 -27.82 -11.62
C GLY A 22 -4.08 -27.19 -10.85
N ALA A 23 -5.20 -27.92 -10.74
CA ALA A 23 -6.37 -27.45 -10.00
C ALA A 23 -6.09 -27.23 -8.51
N VAL A 24 -5.31 -28.13 -7.88
CA VAL A 24 -4.87 -27.96 -6.47
C VAL A 24 -3.97 -26.73 -6.32
N ALA A 25 -3.03 -26.52 -7.25
CA ALA A 25 -2.14 -25.36 -7.21
C ALA A 25 -2.89 -24.03 -7.35
N GLU A 26 -3.94 -23.98 -8.19
CA GLU A 26 -4.83 -22.81 -8.31
C GLU A 26 -5.62 -22.58 -7.01
N PHE A 27 -6.21 -23.63 -6.46
CA PHE A 27 -6.93 -23.56 -5.19
C PHE A 27 -6.06 -23.04 -4.03
N GLU A 28 -4.83 -23.54 -3.89
CA GLU A 28 -3.91 -23.07 -2.86
C GLU A 28 -3.53 -21.60 -3.05
N ARG A 29 -3.33 -21.15 -4.30
CA ARG A 29 -3.05 -19.75 -4.62
C ARG A 29 -4.20 -18.84 -4.18
N ASP A 30 -5.44 -19.26 -4.42
CA ASP A 30 -6.62 -18.50 -4.02
C ASP A 30 -6.76 -18.43 -2.50
N LEU A 31 -6.53 -19.53 -1.78
CA LEU A 31 -6.53 -19.54 -0.32
C LEU A 31 -5.45 -18.61 0.28
N ILE A 32 -4.25 -18.59 -0.30
CA ILE A 32 -3.18 -17.67 0.14
C ILE A 32 -3.60 -16.22 -0.08
N SER A 33 -4.14 -15.91 -1.26
CA SER A 33 -4.64 -14.58 -1.62
C SER A 33 -5.73 -14.10 -0.67
N GLU A 34 -6.70 -14.96 -0.36
CA GLU A 34 -7.77 -14.67 0.60
C GLU A 34 -7.20 -14.34 1.99
N ARG A 35 -6.28 -15.18 2.49
CA ARG A 35 -5.63 -14.94 3.79
C ARG A 35 -4.89 -13.60 3.83
N THR A 36 -4.17 -13.23 2.77
CA THR A 36 -3.51 -11.93 2.68
C THR A 36 -4.53 -10.78 2.70
N ARG A 37 -5.64 -10.90 1.97
CA ARG A 37 -6.70 -9.88 1.96
C ARG A 37 -7.33 -9.70 3.34
N LEU A 38 -7.61 -10.78 4.06
CA LEU A 38 -8.12 -10.74 5.43
C LEU A 38 -7.14 -10.06 6.38
N GLY A 39 -5.84 -10.38 6.28
CA GLY A 39 -4.79 -9.73 7.06
C GLY A 39 -4.69 -8.22 6.79
N LEU A 40 -4.74 -7.82 5.51
CA LEU A 40 -4.76 -6.41 5.13
C LEU A 40 -6.02 -5.70 5.63
N HIS A 41 -7.19 -6.35 5.58
CA HIS A 41 -8.43 -5.80 6.08
C HIS A 41 -8.35 -5.52 7.59
N LYS A 42 -7.87 -6.50 8.36
CA LYS A 42 -7.63 -6.34 9.80
C LYS A 42 -6.65 -5.19 10.09
N ALA A 43 -5.53 -5.14 9.37
CA ALA A 43 -4.56 -4.05 9.53
C ALA A 43 -5.15 -2.66 9.22
N ARG A 44 -6.03 -2.54 8.22
CA ARG A 44 -6.76 -1.30 7.94
C ARG A 44 -7.72 -0.93 9.09
N GLN A 45 -8.46 -1.90 9.62
CA GLN A 45 -9.37 -1.68 10.75
C GLN A 45 -8.63 -1.24 12.02
N ASP A 46 -7.45 -1.80 12.26
CA ASP A 46 -6.55 -1.41 13.36
C ASP A 46 -5.91 -0.02 13.13
N GLY A 47 -6.17 0.63 11.99
CA GLY A 47 -5.63 1.95 11.65
C GLY A 47 -4.17 1.93 11.22
N LYS A 48 -3.59 0.75 10.93
CA LYS A 48 -2.21 0.67 10.43
C LYS A 48 -2.13 1.27 9.03
N ARG A 49 -1.17 2.17 8.83
CA ARG A 49 -0.87 2.73 7.51
C ARG A 49 -0.21 1.66 6.65
N LEU A 50 -0.90 1.20 5.61
CA LEU A 50 -0.39 0.24 4.64
C LEU A 50 0.38 0.95 3.52
N GLY A 51 1.34 0.24 2.92
CA GLY A 51 2.12 0.73 1.78
C GLY A 51 3.28 1.65 2.17
N ARG A 52 3.87 2.29 1.15
CA ARG A 52 5.03 3.16 1.34
C ARG A 52 4.68 4.36 2.22
N PRO A 53 5.49 4.67 3.26
CA PRO A 53 5.35 5.90 4.02
C PRO A 53 5.24 7.13 3.12
N GLN A 54 4.25 7.98 3.40
CA GLN A 54 4.17 9.29 2.76
C GLN A 54 5.33 10.15 3.29
N VAL A 55 6.21 10.59 2.40
CA VAL A 55 7.25 11.57 2.72
C VAL A 55 6.58 12.94 2.88
N PRO A 56 6.78 13.66 3.99
CA PRO A 56 6.24 15.00 4.17
C PRO A 56 6.65 15.91 3.02
N ARG A 57 5.70 16.64 2.45
CA ARG A 57 5.99 17.65 1.43
C ARG A 57 6.47 18.94 2.09
N PRO A 58 7.32 19.73 1.41
CA PRO A 58 7.69 21.05 1.89
C PRO A 58 6.46 21.95 2.02
N SER A 59 6.50 22.90 2.95
CA SER A 59 5.40 23.84 3.16
C SER A 59 5.21 24.75 1.95
N ALA A 60 4.00 24.80 1.40
CA ALA A 60 3.66 25.64 0.25
C ALA A 60 3.94 27.14 0.50
N THR A 61 3.75 27.63 1.73
CA THR A 61 4.07 29.02 2.09
C THR A 61 5.57 29.29 2.03
N LYS A 62 6.40 28.36 2.52
CA LYS A 62 7.87 28.48 2.47
C LYS A 62 8.38 28.44 1.02
N VAL A 63 7.88 27.49 0.22
CA VAL A 63 8.22 27.39 -1.21
C VAL A 63 7.88 28.70 -1.93
N ARG A 64 6.65 29.22 -1.76
CA ARG A 64 6.24 30.50 -2.38
C ARG A 64 7.06 31.69 -1.90
N ALA A 65 7.43 31.74 -0.62
CA ALA A 65 8.27 32.81 -0.09
C ALA A 65 9.66 32.82 -0.74
N LEU A 66 10.30 31.66 -0.87
CA LEU A 66 11.61 31.53 -1.53
C LEU A 66 11.53 31.83 -3.02
N ARG A 67 10.45 31.39 -3.69
CA ARG A 67 10.21 31.70 -5.11
C ARG A 67 10.00 33.19 -5.35
N ARG A 68 9.29 33.90 -4.45
CA ARG A 68 9.15 35.36 -4.51
C ARG A 68 10.46 36.11 -4.28
N ARG A 69 11.39 35.54 -3.53
CA ARG A 69 12.74 36.07 -3.31
C ARG A 69 13.69 35.82 -4.49
N GLY A 70 13.24 35.10 -5.53
CA GLY A 70 14.03 34.87 -6.74
C GLY A 70 14.86 33.58 -6.75
N HIS A 71 14.79 32.73 -5.72
CA HIS A 71 15.55 31.47 -5.67
C HIS A 71 15.15 30.51 -6.79
N THR A 72 16.11 29.79 -7.36
CA THR A 72 15.85 28.75 -8.36
C THR A 72 15.20 27.53 -7.71
N TRP A 73 14.62 26.65 -8.54
CA TRP A 73 14.03 25.41 -8.03
C TRP A 73 15.04 24.47 -7.36
N ALA A 74 16.31 24.51 -7.79
CA ALA A 74 17.38 23.74 -7.18
C ALA A 74 17.71 24.29 -5.78
N ASP A 75 17.83 25.61 -5.65
CA ASP A 75 18.12 26.27 -4.36
C ASP A 75 16.99 26.01 -3.35
N VAL A 76 15.73 26.13 -3.77
CA VAL A 76 14.57 25.84 -2.93
C VAL A 76 14.54 24.38 -2.47
N ALA A 77 14.91 23.46 -3.36
CA ALA A 77 14.97 22.03 -3.05
C ALA A 77 16.06 21.72 -2.02
N ASN A 78 17.24 22.33 -2.19
CA ASN A 78 18.38 22.19 -1.27
C ASN A 78 18.06 22.80 0.10
N GLU A 79 17.48 24.00 0.15
CA GLU A 79 17.15 24.70 1.39
C GLU A 79 16.04 23.99 2.19
N LEU A 80 15.08 23.36 1.50
CA LEU A 80 13.98 22.62 2.13
C LEU A 80 14.24 21.12 2.24
N SER A 81 15.47 20.67 1.95
CA SER A 81 15.89 19.26 1.98
C SER A 81 14.88 18.31 1.31
N CYS A 82 14.44 18.66 0.10
CA CYS A 82 13.43 17.90 -0.64
C CYS A 82 13.80 17.80 -2.12
N SER A 83 13.09 16.96 -2.89
CA SER A 83 13.31 16.90 -4.34
C SER A 83 12.71 18.11 -5.05
N VAL A 84 13.29 18.50 -6.19
CA VAL A 84 12.75 19.56 -7.06
C VAL A 84 11.29 19.29 -7.43
N TRP A 85 10.93 18.03 -7.68
CA TRP A 85 9.55 17.63 -7.93
C TRP A 85 8.65 17.91 -6.72
N ALA A 86 9.08 17.59 -5.50
CA ALA A 86 8.32 17.85 -4.29
C ALA A 86 8.12 19.35 -4.05
N ALA A 87 9.14 20.17 -4.32
CA ALA A 87 9.05 21.63 -4.25
C ALA A 87 8.03 22.20 -5.24
N ARG A 88 8.09 21.80 -6.52
CA ARG A 88 7.12 22.23 -7.56
C ARG A 88 5.69 21.77 -7.25
N GLN A 89 5.52 20.53 -6.82
CA GLN A 89 4.20 20.00 -6.45
C GLN A 89 3.62 20.69 -5.21
N ALA A 90 4.46 21.19 -4.30
CA ALA A 90 4.01 21.95 -3.14
C ALA A 90 3.51 23.36 -3.51
N GLU A 91 4.07 23.99 -4.55
CA GLU A 91 3.60 25.29 -5.03
C GLU A 91 2.15 25.22 -5.55
N ASN A 92 1.86 24.18 -6.34
CA ASN A 92 0.55 23.94 -6.95
C ASN A 92 -0.52 23.47 -5.96
N GLN A 93 -0.14 23.06 -4.74
CA GLN A 93 -1.10 22.64 -3.74
C GLN A 93 -1.75 23.85 -3.03
N PRO A 94 -3.07 23.80 -2.78
CA PRO A 94 -3.71 24.78 -1.92
C PRO A 94 -3.12 24.66 -0.51
N VAL A 95 -2.83 25.80 0.12
CA VAL A 95 -2.30 25.83 1.49
C VAL A 95 -3.32 25.14 2.39
N LYS A 96 -2.96 24.00 2.98
CA LYS A 96 -3.80 23.35 3.99
C LYS A 96 -3.97 24.33 5.15
N LYS A 97 -5.16 24.93 5.29
CA LYS A 97 -5.55 25.62 6.53
C LYS A 97 -5.38 24.62 7.66
N GLY A 98 -4.67 25.01 8.71
CA GLY A 98 -4.30 24.16 9.84
C GLY A 98 -5.47 23.27 10.25
N GLY A 99 -5.27 21.96 10.16
CA GLY A 99 -6.25 21.00 10.64
C GLY A 99 -6.40 21.21 12.14
N ARG A 100 -7.60 21.61 12.58
CA ARG A 100 -8.01 21.41 13.97
C ARG A 100 -7.70 19.95 14.30
N ASN A 101 -6.85 19.70 15.30
CA ASN A 101 -6.71 18.39 15.89
C ASN A 101 -8.08 17.99 16.44
N THR A 102 -8.88 17.25 15.67
CA THR A 102 -10.02 16.53 16.22
C THR A 102 -9.43 15.32 16.96
N PRO A 103 -9.66 15.19 18.27
CA PRO A 103 -9.22 14.00 18.97
C PRO A 103 -9.90 12.79 18.33
N SER A 104 -9.08 11.87 17.81
CA SER A 104 -9.53 10.58 17.29
C SER A 104 -10.31 9.89 18.40
N LYS A 105 -11.64 9.86 18.28
CA LYS A 105 -12.55 9.27 19.26
C LYS A 105 -12.18 7.78 19.39
N ARG A 106 -11.42 7.44 20.43
CA ARG A 106 -11.20 6.07 20.88
C ARG A 106 -12.59 5.51 21.18
N ARG A 107 -13.17 4.76 20.23
CA ARG A 107 -14.38 3.99 20.49
C ARG A 107 -14.00 2.93 21.51
N SER A 108 -14.28 3.19 22.78
CA SER A 108 -14.35 2.17 23.82
C SER A 108 -15.43 1.18 23.40
N LYS A 109 -15.03 0.05 22.81
CA LYS A 109 -15.89 -1.13 22.81
C LYS A 109 -15.80 -1.73 24.21
N THR A 110 -16.70 -1.34 25.10
CA THR A 110 -17.08 -2.25 26.19
C THR A 110 -17.79 -3.44 25.55
N PRO A 111 -17.51 -4.69 25.95
CA PRO A 111 -18.41 -5.79 25.60
C PRO A 111 -19.68 -5.57 26.42
N SER A 112 -20.76 -5.16 25.76
CA SER A 112 -22.09 -5.18 26.38
C SER A 112 -22.46 -6.64 26.55
N ALA A 113 -22.56 -7.06 27.81
CA ALA A 113 -23.19 -8.32 28.20
C ALA A 113 -24.59 -8.40 27.58
N ALA A 114 -24.89 -9.56 26.99
CA ALA A 114 -26.23 -9.99 26.70
C ALA A 114 -26.23 -11.52 26.77
N SER A 115 -26.93 -12.00 27.81
CA SER A 115 -27.65 -13.26 28.00
C SER A 115 -27.37 -14.45 27.10
#